data_AF-A0A285QHE0-F1
#
_entry.id   AF-A0A285QHE0-F1
#
_cell.length_a   1.000
_cell.length_b   1.000
_cell.length_c   1.000
_cell.angle_alpha   90.00
_cell.angle_beta   90.00
_cell.angle_gamma   90.00
#
_symmetry.space_group_name_H-M   'P 1'
#
loop_
_entity.id
_entity.type
_entity.pdbx_description
1 polymer ?
#
loop_
_entity_poly.entity_id
_entity_poly.type
_entity_poly.pdbx_seq_one_letter_code
_entity_poly.pdbx_strand_id
1 'polypeptide(L)'
;MKSAWIDLRGFAGELASAVIEESAHLGVEAVVFDDPDLAGKVPPNLTKVAVVNGETPTTLIDRLVEVVDLLVADHSIAEKFEGLRPGLRTGVLVRVLDEQTLDVACKVANRAEVTLVEFRQDPSKIPLEILLAAADQAKGSIVTVVEDIEDAKITIGVLERGSDGVLFTPKRVGEVTELVEATHGQVASLDLEPLEIVQLQHLGLGDRVCVDTCSHLRPNEGILLGSYSSGLMLVSSETHPLPYMPTRPFRVNAAALSTYTLTPGNRTQYLSELHCGSEILAVSTDGSVRTVIVGRIKMESRPMLRIEARTASGQLVDMVGQDDWHVRALGPGGSVHNFTELRKGDVILGHTMTDQRHVGYAIREFLHEQ
;
A
#
# COMPACT_ATOMS: atom_id res chain seq x y z
N MET A 1 -1.92 10.74 -0.57
CA MET A 1 -3.04 9.86 -0.94
C MET A 1 -3.23 9.99 -2.43
N LYS A 2 -3.46 8.89 -3.15
CA LYS A 2 -3.70 8.93 -4.60
C LYS A 2 -5.19 9.09 -4.87
N SER A 3 -5.51 9.73 -5.98
CA SER A 3 -6.90 9.97 -6.35
C SER A 3 -7.46 8.82 -7.18
N ALA A 4 -8.66 8.37 -6.82
CA ALA A 4 -9.43 7.42 -7.61
C ALA A 4 -10.36 8.20 -8.55
N TRP A 5 -10.28 7.93 -9.86
CA TRP A 5 -11.18 8.47 -10.87
C TRP A 5 -11.93 7.33 -11.55
N ILE A 6 -13.23 7.53 -11.77
CA ILE A 6 -14.11 6.51 -12.38
C ILE A 6 -14.56 6.94 -13.77
N ASP A 7 -14.35 6.10 -14.76
CA ASP A 7 -14.78 6.34 -16.14
C ASP A 7 -16.16 5.72 -16.41
N LEU A 8 -17.17 6.56 -16.63
CA LEU A 8 -18.52 6.16 -16.97
C LEU A 8 -18.90 6.54 -18.41
N ARG A 9 -17.92 6.89 -19.25
CA ARG A 9 -18.19 7.17 -20.67
C ARG A 9 -18.77 5.93 -21.35
N GLY A 10 -19.85 6.10 -22.12
CA GLY A 10 -20.56 5.01 -22.78
C GLY A 10 -21.44 4.15 -21.85
N PHE A 11 -21.58 4.51 -20.56
CA PHE A 11 -22.48 3.81 -19.64
C PHE A 11 -23.91 4.31 -19.77
N ALA A 12 -24.87 3.41 -19.60
CA ALA A 12 -26.29 3.75 -19.50
C ALA A 12 -27.01 2.83 -18.50
N GLY A 13 -28.12 3.31 -17.92
CA GLY A 13 -29.02 2.51 -17.10
C GLY A 13 -28.61 2.33 -15.63
N GLU A 14 -29.06 1.23 -15.02
CA GLU A 14 -28.97 0.99 -13.57
C GLU A 14 -27.54 0.86 -13.05
N LEU A 15 -26.63 0.26 -13.83
CA LEU A 15 -25.22 0.11 -13.44
C LEU A 15 -24.54 1.46 -13.22
N ALA A 16 -24.77 2.43 -14.11
CA ALA A 16 -24.20 3.77 -13.96
C ALA A 16 -24.67 4.44 -12.66
N SER A 17 -25.95 4.29 -12.32
CA SER A 17 -26.52 4.87 -11.09
C SER A 17 -25.92 4.23 -9.84
N ALA A 18 -25.80 2.90 -9.82
CA ALA A 18 -25.21 2.16 -8.71
C ALA A 18 -23.72 2.52 -8.51
N VAL A 19 -22.94 2.65 -9.60
CA VAL A 19 -21.53 3.04 -9.54
C VAL A 19 -21.35 4.48 -9.06
N ILE A 20 -22.24 5.41 -9.47
CA ILE A 20 -22.22 6.80 -8.96
C ILE A 20 -22.50 6.82 -7.46
N GLU A 21 -23.49 6.07 -6.99
CA GLU A 21 -23.81 5.96 -5.57
C GLU A 21 -22.63 5.37 -4.78
N GLU A 22 -22.05 4.27 -5.25
CA GLU A 22 -20.85 3.66 -4.67
C GLU A 22 -19.69 4.68 -4.59
N SER A 23 -19.42 5.40 -5.69
CA SER A 23 -18.36 6.40 -5.78
C SER A 23 -18.54 7.55 -4.78
N ALA A 24 -19.77 8.02 -4.59
CA ALA A 24 -20.08 9.15 -3.70
C ALA A 24 -19.83 8.82 -2.22
N HIS A 25 -19.86 7.55 -1.83
CA HIS A 25 -19.66 7.11 -0.45
C HIS A 25 -18.22 6.71 -0.12
N LEU A 26 -17.39 6.43 -1.13
CA LEU A 26 -16.06 5.85 -0.94
C LEU A 26 -14.91 6.86 -1.15
N GLY A 27 -15.20 8.14 -1.31
CA GLY A 27 -14.16 9.16 -1.45
C GLY A 27 -13.46 9.16 -2.80
N VAL A 28 -14.14 8.69 -3.86
CA VAL A 28 -13.72 8.93 -5.25
C VAL A 28 -13.60 10.43 -5.50
N GLU A 29 -12.54 10.88 -6.18
CA GLU A 29 -12.32 12.32 -6.41
C GLU A 29 -13.16 12.82 -7.59
N ALA A 30 -13.19 12.04 -8.67
CA ALA A 30 -13.76 12.47 -9.94
C ALA A 30 -14.42 11.33 -10.70
N VAL A 31 -15.44 11.69 -11.48
CA VAL A 31 -16.13 10.77 -12.40
C VAL A 31 -16.18 11.40 -13.78
N VAL A 32 -15.87 10.59 -14.79
CA VAL A 32 -15.76 11.01 -16.19
C VAL A 32 -17.00 10.59 -16.98
N PHE A 33 -17.56 11.52 -17.77
CA PHE A 33 -18.81 11.36 -18.51
C PHE A 33 -18.69 11.83 -19.97
N ASP A 34 -19.55 11.28 -20.82
CA ASP A 34 -19.85 11.75 -22.17
C ASP A 34 -21.34 12.14 -22.35
N ASP A 35 -22.20 11.82 -21.38
CA ASP A 35 -23.61 12.21 -21.33
C ASP A 35 -23.87 13.36 -20.32
N PRO A 36 -24.27 14.56 -20.78
CA PRO A 36 -24.63 15.69 -19.91
C PRO A 36 -25.77 15.36 -18.94
N ASP A 37 -26.72 14.51 -19.34
CA ASP A 37 -27.89 14.18 -18.53
C ASP A 37 -27.53 13.23 -17.39
N LEU A 38 -26.52 12.36 -17.59
CA LEU A 38 -25.92 11.56 -16.52
C LEU A 38 -25.09 12.42 -15.58
N ALA A 39 -24.24 13.31 -16.13
CA ALA A 39 -23.42 14.24 -15.34
C ALA A 39 -24.26 15.13 -14.41
N GLY A 40 -25.45 15.55 -14.85
CA GLY A 40 -26.40 16.32 -14.03
C GLY A 40 -26.97 15.59 -12.82
N LYS A 41 -26.86 14.24 -12.76
CA LYS A 41 -27.35 13.42 -11.64
C LYS A 41 -26.27 13.12 -10.59
N VAL A 42 -25.03 13.52 -10.86
CA VAL A 42 -23.88 13.23 -10.01
C VAL A 42 -23.92 14.11 -8.76
N PRO A 43 -23.77 13.53 -7.55
CA PRO A 43 -23.69 14.29 -6.31
C PRO A 43 -22.60 15.38 -6.32
N PRO A 44 -22.81 16.51 -5.62
CA PRO A 44 -21.89 17.65 -5.66
C PRO A 44 -20.54 17.40 -4.97
N ASN A 45 -20.38 16.30 -4.24
CA ASN A 45 -19.12 15.90 -3.62
C ASN A 45 -18.16 15.17 -4.58
N LEU A 46 -18.61 14.85 -5.80
CA LEU A 46 -17.78 14.26 -6.85
C LEU A 46 -17.46 15.32 -7.91
N THR A 47 -16.19 15.41 -8.31
CA THR A 47 -15.79 16.26 -9.43
C THR A 47 -16.32 15.66 -10.72
N LYS A 48 -17.15 16.40 -11.44
CA LYS A 48 -17.67 15.97 -12.76
C LYS A 48 -16.65 16.34 -13.84
N VAL A 49 -16.24 15.37 -14.64
CA VAL A 49 -15.26 15.54 -15.69
C VAL A 49 -15.85 15.15 -17.04
N ALA A 50 -15.62 15.96 -18.07
CA ALA A 50 -15.89 15.57 -19.46
C ALA A 50 -14.58 15.42 -20.22
N VAL A 51 -14.52 14.45 -21.14
CA VAL A 51 -13.39 14.28 -22.07
C VAL A 51 -13.87 14.52 -23.49
N VAL A 52 -13.23 15.45 -24.21
CA VAL A 52 -13.59 15.84 -25.58
C VAL A 52 -12.42 15.69 -26.54
N ASN A 53 -12.72 15.37 -27.80
CA ASN A 53 -11.76 15.22 -28.89
C ASN A 53 -12.25 15.92 -30.16
N GLY A 54 -11.45 15.90 -31.23
CA GLY A 54 -11.76 16.60 -32.48
C GLY A 54 -13.04 16.12 -33.20
N GLU A 55 -13.53 14.94 -32.84
CA GLU A 55 -14.75 14.32 -33.39
C GLU A 55 -15.98 14.59 -32.53
N THR A 56 -15.81 15.16 -31.34
CA THR A 56 -16.92 15.44 -30.42
C THR A 56 -17.79 16.58 -30.99
N PRO A 57 -19.10 16.37 -31.19
CA PRO A 57 -19.97 17.40 -31.75
C PRO A 57 -19.98 18.68 -30.89
N THR A 58 -19.86 19.86 -31.51
CA THR A 58 -19.84 21.14 -30.79
C THR A 58 -21.06 21.33 -29.89
N THR A 59 -22.24 20.91 -30.36
CA THR A 59 -23.49 20.96 -29.57
C THR A 59 -23.45 20.10 -28.32
N LEU A 60 -22.68 19.01 -28.32
CA LEU A 60 -22.46 18.19 -27.14
C LEU A 60 -21.46 18.85 -26.19
N ILE A 61 -20.38 19.42 -26.74
CA ILE A 61 -19.38 20.16 -25.95
C ILE A 61 -20.04 21.31 -25.18
N ASP A 62 -20.89 22.09 -25.83
CA ASP A 62 -21.59 23.22 -25.21
C ASP A 62 -22.43 22.76 -24.00
N ARG A 63 -23.15 21.64 -24.14
CA ARG A 63 -23.94 21.05 -23.04
C ARG A 63 -23.05 20.51 -21.91
N LEU A 64 -21.94 19.86 -22.23
CA LEU A 64 -21.01 19.33 -21.23
C LEU A 64 -20.37 20.45 -20.41
N VAL A 65 -19.94 21.52 -21.06
CA VAL A 65 -19.34 22.71 -20.44
C VAL A 65 -20.24 23.32 -19.36
N GLU A 66 -21.56 23.28 -19.54
CA GLU A 66 -22.51 23.81 -18.56
C GLU A 66 -22.59 23.00 -17.26
N VAL A 67 -22.33 21.69 -17.30
CA VAL A 67 -22.60 20.78 -16.18
C VAL A 67 -21.36 20.25 -15.45
N VAL A 68 -20.21 20.22 -16.11
CA VAL A 68 -18.96 19.68 -15.55
C VAL A 68 -18.12 20.71 -14.79
N ASP A 69 -17.26 20.23 -13.90
CA ASP A 69 -16.32 21.05 -13.13
C ASP A 69 -14.94 21.10 -13.80
N LEU A 70 -14.61 20.07 -14.59
CA LEU A 70 -13.36 19.95 -15.36
C LEU A 70 -13.66 19.47 -16.79
N LEU A 71 -13.15 20.20 -17.78
CA LEU A 71 -13.16 19.77 -19.18
C LEU A 71 -11.75 19.32 -19.58
N VAL A 72 -11.59 18.06 -19.94
CA VAL A 72 -10.34 17.50 -20.46
C VAL A 72 -10.44 17.41 -21.98
N ALA A 73 -9.56 18.10 -22.69
CA ALA A 73 -9.54 18.09 -24.15
C ALA A 73 -8.34 17.32 -24.68
N ASP A 74 -8.49 16.61 -25.80
CA ASP A 74 -7.36 16.00 -26.51
C ASP A 74 -6.29 17.06 -26.82
N HIS A 75 -5.02 16.71 -26.66
CA HIS A 75 -3.88 17.61 -26.86
C HIS A 75 -3.89 18.36 -28.20
N SER A 76 -4.47 17.78 -29.25
CA SER A 76 -4.58 18.39 -30.58
C SER A 76 -5.54 19.58 -30.65
N ILE A 77 -6.44 19.71 -29.67
CA ILE A 77 -7.48 20.76 -29.64
C ILE A 77 -7.54 21.52 -28.31
N ALA A 78 -6.71 21.17 -27.32
CA ALA A 78 -6.80 21.70 -25.96
C ALA A 78 -6.76 23.24 -25.87
N GLU A 79 -5.94 23.88 -26.69
CA GLU A 79 -5.81 25.35 -26.73
C GLU A 79 -7.12 26.08 -27.06
N LYS A 80 -8.10 25.39 -27.68
CA LYS A 80 -9.40 25.98 -28.04
C LYS A 80 -10.36 26.13 -26.85
N PHE A 81 -10.05 25.50 -25.71
CA PHE A 81 -10.98 25.35 -24.59
C PHE A 81 -10.51 26.05 -23.31
N GLU A 82 -9.51 26.93 -23.41
CA GLU A 82 -9.07 27.76 -22.29
C GLU A 82 -10.08 28.88 -22.00
N GLY A 83 -10.44 29.05 -20.72
CA GLY A 83 -11.21 30.21 -20.26
C GLY A 83 -12.67 30.28 -20.74
N LEU A 84 -13.30 29.16 -21.11
CA LEU A 84 -14.67 29.12 -21.65
C LEU A 84 -15.71 29.74 -20.71
N ARG A 85 -15.60 29.49 -19.40
CA ARG A 85 -16.43 30.13 -18.37
C ARG A 85 -15.74 30.19 -17.01
N PRO A 86 -16.12 31.14 -16.14
CA PRO A 86 -15.63 31.18 -14.76
C PRO A 86 -15.91 29.87 -14.01
N GLY A 87 -14.91 29.38 -13.29
CA GLY A 87 -15.01 28.20 -12.44
C GLY A 87 -14.91 26.84 -13.17
N LEU A 88 -14.87 26.82 -14.51
CA LEU A 88 -14.57 25.60 -15.25
C LEU A 88 -13.04 25.41 -15.32
N ARG A 89 -12.56 24.30 -14.77
CA ARG A 89 -11.15 23.89 -14.88
C ARG A 89 -10.92 23.21 -16.24
N THR A 90 -9.68 23.22 -16.70
CA THR A 90 -9.31 22.59 -17.99
C THR A 90 -8.13 21.65 -17.81
N GLY A 91 -8.22 20.49 -18.43
CA GLY A 91 -7.15 19.49 -18.48
C GLY A 91 -6.86 19.06 -19.90
N VAL A 92 -5.80 18.27 -20.07
CA VAL A 92 -5.37 17.78 -21.39
C VAL A 92 -5.28 16.26 -21.37
N LEU A 93 -5.89 15.62 -22.36
CA LEU A 93 -5.72 14.19 -22.64
C LEU A 93 -4.56 13.99 -23.62
N VAL A 94 -3.60 13.14 -23.25
CA VAL A 94 -2.54 12.69 -24.14
C VAL A 94 -2.58 11.17 -24.24
N ARG A 95 -2.67 10.66 -25.47
CA ARG A 95 -2.54 9.23 -25.77
C ARG A 95 -1.11 8.95 -26.20
N VAL A 96 -0.39 8.18 -25.40
CA VAL A 96 1.01 7.83 -25.66
C VAL A 96 1.04 6.50 -26.41
N LEU A 97 1.58 6.57 -27.63
CA LEU A 97 1.74 5.46 -28.57
C LEU A 97 3.22 5.18 -28.89
N ASP A 98 4.06 6.21 -28.77
CA ASP A 98 5.46 6.21 -29.18
C ASP A 98 6.25 7.31 -28.44
N GLU A 99 7.53 7.44 -28.79
CA GLU A 99 8.43 8.46 -28.23
C GLU A 99 7.95 9.90 -28.48
N GLN A 100 7.34 10.16 -29.65
CA GLN A 100 6.89 11.51 -30.00
C GLN A 100 5.70 11.95 -29.15
N THR A 101 4.73 11.07 -28.98
CA THR A 101 3.55 11.30 -28.14
C THR A 101 3.91 11.30 -26.66
N LEU A 102 4.95 10.56 -26.23
CA LEU A 102 5.51 10.66 -24.88
C LEU A 102 6.15 12.03 -24.62
N ASP A 103 6.93 12.58 -25.56
CA ASP A 103 7.49 13.93 -25.44
C ASP A 103 6.39 15.01 -25.33
N VAL A 104 5.28 14.83 -26.07
CA VAL A 104 4.08 15.67 -25.90
C VAL A 104 3.52 15.54 -24.49
N ALA A 105 3.35 14.32 -23.96
CA ALA A 105 2.86 14.10 -22.60
C ALA A 105 3.73 14.81 -21.56
N CYS A 106 5.06 14.72 -21.68
CA CYS A 106 6.00 15.39 -20.78
C CYS A 106 5.85 16.91 -20.80
N LYS A 107 5.71 17.52 -21.99
CA LYS A 107 5.52 18.98 -22.13
C LYS A 107 4.18 19.43 -21.56
N VAL A 108 3.12 18.66 -21.81
CA VAL A 108 1.77 18.94 -21.31
C VAL A 108 1.74 18.82 -19.79
N ALA A 109 2.29 17.76 -19.21
CA ALA A 109 2.30 17.53 -17.77
C ALA A 109 2.98 18.65 -16.97
N ASN A 110 3.99 19.30 -17.55
CA ASN A 110 4.66 20.43 -16.91
C ASN A 110 3.88 21.75 -16.94
N ARG A 111 2.77 21.84 -17.69
CA ARG A 111 2.02 23.09 -17.91
C ARG A 111 0.56 22.99 -17.52
N ALA A 112 -0.09 21.88 -17.86
CA ALA A 112 -1.51 21.68 -17.65
C ALA A 112 -1.80 21.49 -16.16
N GLU A 113 -2.98 21.94 -15.73
CA GLU A 113 -3.45 21.73 -14.36
C GLU A 113 -3.73 20.24 -14.09
N VAL A 114 -4.32 19.55 -15.08
CA VAL A 114 -4.55 18.12 -15.06
C VAL A 114 -4.13 17.53 -16.40
N THR A 115 -3.30 16.49 -16.36
CA THR A 115 -2.94 15.69 -17.53
C THR A 115 -3.51 14.29 -17.37
N LEU A 116 -4.49 13.96 -18.19
CA LEU A 116 -5.00 12.59 -18.32
C LEU A 116 -4.16 11.87 -19.36
N VAL A 117 -3.54 10.75 -18.99
CA VAL A 117 -2.62 10.02 -19.87
C VAL A 117 -3.08 8.60 -20.07
N GLU A 118 -3.14 8.17 -21.32
CA GLU A 118 -3.48 6.82 -21.72
C GLU A 118 -2.28 6.22 -22.47
N PHE A 119 -1.66 5.19 -21.90
CA PHE A 119 -0.56 4.47 -22.55
C PHE A 119 -1.13 3.32 -23.36
N ARG A 120 -0.92 3.33 -24.68
CA ARG A 120 -1.37 2.29 -25.58
C ARG A 120 -0.17 1.45 -25.99
N GLN A 121 -0.34 0.12 -25.99
CA GLN A 121 0.61 -0.85 -26.55
C GLN A 121 1.94 -1.03 -25.79
N ASP A 122 2.07 -0.53 -24.55
CA ASP A 122 3.27 -0.74 -23.72
C ASP A 122 2.92 -1.28 -22.32
N PRO A 123 3.17 -2.57 -22.04
CA PRO A 123 2.90 -3.16 -20.73
C PRO A 123 4.00 -2.86 -19.68
N SER A 124 5.13 -2.26 -20.08
CA SER A 124 6.34 -2.16 -19.23
C SER A 124 6.29 -1.06 -18.17
N LYS A 125 5.30 -0.16 -18.23
CA LYS A 125 5.20 1.08 -17.42
C LYS A 125 6.39 2.05 -17.56
N ILE A 126 7.42 1.74 -18.37
CA ILE A 126 8.57 2.61 -18.64
C ILE A 126 8.15 4.00 -19.15
N PRO A 127 7.18 4.15 -20.07
CA PRO A 127 6.75 5.48 -20.51
C PRO A 127 6.17 6.33 -19.37
N LEU A 128 5.49 5.71 -18.40
CA LEU A 128 5.00 6.40 -17.21
C LEU A 128 6.16 6.83 -16.30
N GLU A 129 7.18 5.99 -16.12
CA GLU A 129 8.38 6.36 -15.36
C GLU A 129 9.06 7.61 -15.95
N ILE A 130 9.23 7.65 -17.28
CA ILE A 130 9.83 8.77 -18.00
C ILE A 130 8.98 10.04 -17.81
N LEU A 131 7.66 9.93 -17.96
CA LEU A 131 6.74 11.04 -17.78
C LEU A 131 6.80 11.61 -16.35
N LEU A 132 6.73 10.74 -15.34
CA LEU A 132 6.77 11.15 -13.93
C LEU A 132 8.10 11.82 -13.59
N ALA A 133 9.22 11.30 -14.10
CA ALA A 133 10.54 11.92 -13.93
C ALA A 133 10.61 13.31 -14.61
N ALA A 134 10.07 13.44 -15.82
CA ALA A 134 10.05 14.71 -16.55
C ALA A 134 9.13 15.76 -15.92
N ALA A 135 8.11 15.34 -15.17
CA ALA A 135 7.13 16.19 -14.51
C ALA A 135 7.33 16.30 -12.99
N ASP A 136 8.50 15.93 -12.46
CA ASP A 136 8.73 15.83 -11.01
C ASP A 136 8.40 17.14 -10.26
N GLN A 137 8.73 18.28 -10.87
CA GLN A 137 8.53 19.64 -10.34
C GLN A 137 7.25 20.32 -10.87
N ALA A 138 6.43 19.60 -11.63
CA ALA A 138 5.17 20.13 -12.14
C ALA A 138 4.19 20.38 -10.99
N LYS A 139 3.36 21.42 -11.15
CA LYS A 139 2.30 21.77 -10.17
C LYS A 139 0.97 21.08 -10.46
N GLY A 140 0.77 20.65 -11.71
CA GLY A 140 -0.43 19.94 -12.13
C GLY A 140 -0.43 18.50 -11.68
N SER A 141 -1.58 17.84 -11.85
CA SER A 141 -1.77 16.44 -11.51
C SER A 141 -1.74 15.55 -12.74
N ILE A 142 -1.12 14.38 -12.62
CA ILE A 142 -1.12 13.34 -13.65
C ILE A 142 -2.11 12.25 -13.25
N VAL A 143 -3.11 11.99 -14.09
CA VAL A 143 -4.06 10.90 -13.93
C VAL A 143 -3.80 9.89 -15.05
N THR A 144 -3.58 8.62 -14.69
CA THR A 144 -3.27 7.58 -15.67
C THR A 144 -4.44 6.64 -15.87
N VAL A 145 -4.83 6.38 -17.12
CA VAL A 145 -5.84 5.37 -17.44
C VAL A 145 -5.28 3.98 -17.17
N VAL A 146 -6.04 3.14 -16.46
CA VAL A 146 -5.66 1.78 -16.08
C VAL A 146 -6.70 0.77 -16.56
N GLU A 147 -6.25 -0.44 -16.89
CA GLU A 147 -7.11 -1.45 -17.52
C GLU A 147 -7.91 -2.29 -16.50
N ASP A 148 -7.33 -2.54 -15.33
CA ASP A 148 -7.93 -3.28 -14.22
C ASP A 148 -7.34 -2.85 -12.86
N ILE A 149 -7.84 -3.45 -11.78
CA ILE A 149 -7.40 -3.16 -10.41
C ILE A 149 -5.93 -3.51 -10.16
N GLU A 150 -5.42 -4.54 -10.83
CA GLU A 150 -4.03 -4.95 -10.65
C GLU A 150 -3.09 -3.97 -11.36
N ASP A 151 -3.48 -3.51 -12.55
CA ASP A 151 -2.83 -2.43 -13.26
C ASP A 151 -2.85 -1.11 -12.46
N ALA A 152 -3.95 -0.84 -11.75
CA ALA A 152 -4.06 0.31 -10.84
C ALA A 152 -3.04 0.23 -9.71
N LYS A 153 -2.95 -0.91 -9.01
CA LYS A 153 -1.98 -1.13 -7.92
C LYS A 153 -0.53 -0.96 -8.39
N ILE A 154 -0.21 -1.48 -9.57
CA ILE A 154 1.13 -1.31 -10.17
C ILE A 154 1.38 0.17 -10.48
N THR A 155 0.44 0.82 -11.17
CA THR A 155 0.55 2.22 -11.62
C THR A 155 0.72 3.21 -10.46
N ILE A 156 0.03 2.98 -9.34
CA ILE A 156 0.15 3.77 -8.10
C ILE A 156 1.53 3.63 -7.46
N GLY A 157 2.21 2.50 -7.64
CA GLY A 157 3.52 2.22 -7.06
C GLY A 157 4.73 2.63 -7.91
N VAL A 158 4.55 3.05 -9.16
CA VAL A 158 5.65 3.36 -10.10
C VAL A 158 6.57 4.44 -9.54
N LEU A 159 7.89 4.19 -9.51
CA LEU A 159 8.91 5.07 -8.92
C LEU A 159 8.68 5.44 -7.43
N GLU A 160 7.95 4.61 -6.66
CA GLU A 160 7.56 4.88 -5.26
C GLU A 160 6.71 6.18 -5.08
N ARG A 161 6.37 6.84 -6.18
CA ARG A 161 5.56 8.05 -6.24
C ARG A 161 4.23 7.76 -6.91
N GLY A 162 4.21 7.09 -8.07
CA GLY A 162 3.04 6.83 -8.93
C GLY A 162 2.44 8.10 -9.54
N SER A 163 1.51 7.93 -10.49
CA SER A 163 0.64 9.03 -10.95
C SER A 163 -0.17 9.60 -9.77
N ASP A 164 -0.58 10.86 -9.82
CA ASP A 164 -1.37 11.50 -8.76
C ASP A 164 -2.79 10.91 -8.65
N GLY A 165 -3.27 10.32 -9.74
CA GLY A 165 -4.48 9.51 -9.77
C GLY A 165 -4.48 8.43 -10.83
N VAL A 166 -5.49 7.57 -10.77
CA VAL A 166 -5.77 6.55 -11.78
C VAL A 166 -7.23 6.66 -12.23
N LEU A 167 -7.47 6.54 -13.54
CA LEU A 167 -8.80 6.49 -14.15
C LEU A 167 -9.13 5.06 -14.55
N PHE A 168 -10.19 4.50 -13.97
CA PHE A 168 -10.58 3.10 -14.16
C PHE A 168 -12.05 3.00 -14.62
N THR A 169 -12.33 2.08 -15.55
CA THR A 169 -13.68 1.77 -16.04
C THR A 169 -14.24 0.53 -15.32
N PRO A 170 -15.15 0.67 -14.34
CA PRO A 170 -15.69 -0.47 -13.60
C PRO A 170 -16.66 -1.29 -14.45
N LYS A 171 -16.58 -2.60 -14.35
CA LYS A 171 -17.45 -3.56 -15.05
C LYS A 171 -18.58 -4.08 -14.16
N ARG A 172 -18.44 -3.94 -12.83
CA ARG A 172 -19.44 -4.34 -11.83
C ARG A 172 -19.37 -3.46 -10.58
N VAL A 173 -20.45 -3.47 -9.81
CA VAL A 173 -20.47 -2.90 -8.46
C VAL A 173 -19.43 -3.61 -7.58
N GLY A 174 -18.75 -2.85 -6.72
CA GLY A 174 -17.69 -3.33 -5.83
C GLY A 174 -16.27 -3.06 -6.35
N GLU A 175 -16.07 -2.90 -7.67
CA GLU A 175 -14.73 -2.60 -8.20
C GLU A 175 -14.27 -1.17 -7.87
N VAL A 176 -15.20 -0.25 -7.61
CA VAL A 176 -14.86 1.08 -7.09
C VAL A 176 -14.29 0.97 -5.68
N THR A 177 -14.88 0.11 -4.83
CA THR A 177 -14.35 -0.21 -3.51
C THR A 177 -12.92 -0.76 -3.60
N GLU A 178 -12.69 -1.75 -4.47
CA GLU A 178 -11.37 -2.34 -4.67
C GLU A 178 -10.33 -1.30 -5.14
N LEU A 179 -10.72 -0.36 -6.01
CA LEU A 179 -9.86 0.73 -6.48
C LEU A 179 -9.51 1.72 -5.36
N VAL A 180 -10.51 2.18 -4.60
CA VAL A 180 -10.31 3.13 -3.50
C VAL A 180 -9.35 2.53 -2.46
N GLU A 181 -9.55 1.27 -2.08
CA GLU A 181 -8.66 0.54 -1.18
C GLU A 181 -7.21 0.53 -1.70
N ALA A 182 -7.02 0.30 -3.02
CA ALA A 182 -5.70 0.36 -3.64
C ALA A 182 -5.07 1.77 -3.58
N THR A 183 -5.86 2.84 -3.76
CA THR A 183 -5.37 4.24 -3.76
C THR A 183 -5.04 4.80 -2.37
N HIS A 184 -5.64 4.25 -1.32
CA HIS A 184 -5.39 4.72 0.03
C HIS A 184 -4.02 4.27 0.55
N GLY A 185 -3.48 3.18 0.01
CA GLY A 185 -2.33 2.50 0.59
C GLY A 185 -2.68 1.98 1.98
N GLN A 186 -2.20 0.79 2.35
CA GLN A 186 -2.40 0.28 3.70
C GLN A 186 -1.48 1.02 4.67
N VAL A 187 -1.79 2.29 5.01
CA VAL A 187 -1.27 2.93 6.22
C VAL A 187 -2.12 2.40 7.38
N ALA A 188 -1.89 1.14 7.72
CA ALA A 188 -2.32 0.63 9.00
C ALA A 188 -1.27 1.10 10.03
N SER A 189 -1.74 1.44 11.22
CA SER A 189 -0.90 1.56 12.40
C SER A 189 -1.32 0.46 13.38
N LEU A 190 -0.35 -0.12 14.06
CA LEU A 190 -0.56 -1.04 15.16
C LEU A 190 -0.26 -0.33 16.47
N ASP A 191 -1.10 -0.54 17.46
CA ASP A 191 -0.81 -0.13 18.82
C ASP A 191 0.25 -1.06 19.40
N LEU A 192 1.49 -0.58 19.43
CA LEU A 192 2.59 -1.26 20.10
C LEU A 192 2.59 -0.92 21.58
N GLU A 193 2.85 -1.92 22.41
CA GLU A 193 2.97 -1.77 23.85
C GLU A 193 4.33 -2.25 24.36
N PRO A 194 4.82 -1.68 25.48
CA PRO A 194 6.02 -2.19 26.15
C PRO A 194 5.77 -3.56 26.78
N LEU A 195 6.70 -4.48 26.56
CA LEU A 195 6.75 -5.81 27.16
C LEU A 195 8.00 -5.93 28.05
N GLU A 196 7.81 -6.16 29.35
CA GLU A 196 8.91 -6.38 30.30
C GLU A 196 9.33 -7.85 30.29
N ILE A 197 10.61 -8.14 30.05
CA ILE A 197 11.15 -9.50 30.09
C ILE A 197 11.03 -10.07 31.51
N VAL A 198 10.32 -11.19 31.66
CA VAL A 198 10.13 -11.87 32.95
C VAL A 198 10.97 -13.13 33.09
N GLN A 199 11.24 -13.82 31.98
CA GLN A 199 12.03 -15.05 31.97
C GLN A 199 12.79 -15.22 30.64
N LEU A 200 14.01 -15.73 30.76
CA LEU A 200 14.88 -16.14 29.64
C LEU A 200 15.32 -17.57 29.89
N GLN A 201 15.24 -18.44 28.87
CA GLN A 201 15.62 -19.84 28.99
C GLN A 201 16.30 -20.35 27.71
N HIS A 202 17.55 -20.78 27.83
CA HIS A 202 18.27 -21.44 26.74
C HIS A 202 17.71 -22.85 26.53
N LEU A 203 17.30 -23.18 25.30
CA LEU A 203 16.61 -24.44 24.97
C LEU A 203 17.49 -25.47 24.25
N GLY A 204 18.65 -25.07 23.72
CA GLY A 204 19.53 -25.93 22.92
C GLY A 204 19.31 -25.74 21.42
N LEU A 205 19.63 -26.74 20.60
CA LEU A 205 19.51 -26.65 19.14
C LEU A 205 18.05 -26.78 18.68
N GLY A 206 17.63 -25.90 17.78
CA GLY A 206 16.35 -25.97 17.08
C GLY A 206 16.43 -25.26 15.73
N ASP A 207 15.43 -25.50 14.87
CA ASP A 207 15.38 -24.90 13.55
C ASP A 207 14.76 -23.49 13.61
N ARG A 208 15.55 -22.50 13.22
CA ARG A 208 15.11 -21.12 13.06
C ARG A 208 14.78 -20.80 11.61
N VAL A 209 13.93 -19.80 11.42
CA VAL A 209 13.63 -19.17 10.13
C VAL A 209 14.26 -17.78 10.07
N CYS A 210 14.98 -17.48 8.99
CA CYS A 210 15.24 -16.10 8.57
C CYS A 210 14.28 -15.73 7.43
N VAL A 211 13.74 -14.53 7.51
CA VAL A 211 12.86 -13.97 6.48
C VAL A 211 13.64 -12.93 5.69
N ASP A 212 13.92 -13.20 4.42
CA ASP A 212 14.46 -12.23 3.47
C ASP A 212 13.28 -11.60 2.70
N THR A 213 13.11 -10.30 2.85
CA THR A 213 12.10 -9.53 2.12
C THR A 213 12.65 -9.00 0.79
N CYS A 214 11.75 -8.59 -0.11
CA CYS A 214 12.08 -7.85 -1.33
C CYS A 214 12.21 -6.34 -1.09
N SER A 215 12.32 -5.91 0.16
CA SER A 215 12.34 -4.50 0.55
C SER A 215 13.48 -4.21 1.50
N HIS A 216 13.99 -2.97 1.48
CA HIS A 216 14.83 -2.49 2.57
C HIS A 216 13.95 -2.17 3.78
N LEU A 217 14.29 -2.74 4.93
CA LEU A 217 13.75 -2.38 6.23
C LEU A 217 14.61 -1.26 6.83
N ARG A 218 13.95 -0.33 7.53
CA ARG A 218 14.59 0.79 8.21
C ARG A 218 15.19 0.32 9.55
N PRO A 219 16.14 1.07 10.14
CA PRO A 219 16.72 0.72 11.44
C PRO A 219 15.72 0.60 12.60
N ASN A 220 14.56 1.24 12.49
CA ASN A 220 13.48 1.13 13.46
C ASN A 220 12.35 0.20 13.00
N GLU A 221 12.58 -0.63 11.98
CA GLU A 221 11.62 -1.61 11.46
C GLU A 221 12.05 -3.05 11.73
N GLY A 222 11.05 -3.87 11.97
CA GLY A 222 11.15 -5.31 12.19
C GLY A 222 9.89 -6.03 11.74
N ILE A 223 9.70 -7.25 12.25
CA ILE A 223 8.45 -8.02 12.13
C ILE A 223 8.00 -8.47 13.53
N LEU A 224 6.69 -8.64 13.70
CA LEU A 224 6.09 -9.09 14.96
C LEU A 224 6.07 -10.62 15.02
N LEU A 225 6.63 -11.20 16.07
CA LEU A 225 6.83 -12.64 16.23
C LEU A 225 6.38 -13.15 17.60
N GLY A 226 5.65 -14.26 17.66
CA GLY A 226 5.25 -14.87 18.94
C GLY A 226 4.94 -16.35 18.82
N SER A 227 5.25 -17.12 19.87
CA SER A 227 4.92 -18.55 19.96
C SER A 227 3.41 -18.77 19.88
N TYR A 228 2.62 -17.80 20.34
CA TYR A 228 1.16 -17.80 20.27
C TYR A 228 0.68 -16.57 19.51
N SER A 229 -0.43 -16.74 18.80
CA SER A 229 -1.01 -15.65 17.99
C SER A 229 -1.59 -14.49 18.82
N SER A 230 -1.78 -14.68 20.12
CA SER A 230 -2.35 -13.69 21.06
C SER A 230 -1.36 -12.61 21.51
N GLY A 231 -0.06 -12.81 21.31
CA GLY A 231 0.97 -11.84 21.70
C GLY A 231 2.24 -12.01 20.89
N LEU A 232 2.72 -10.91 20.32
CA LEU A 232 3.86 -10.87 19.42
C LEU A 232 4.90 -9.85 19.91
N MET A 233 6.19 -10.14 19.74
CA MET A 233 7.33 -9.29 20.06
C MET A 233 7.94 -8.70 18.77
N LEU A 234 8.39 -7.45 18.81
CA LEU A 234 8.97 -6.77 17.66
C LEU A 234 10.46 -7.12 17.50
N VAL A 235 10.77 -7.96 16.51
CA VAL A 235 12.14 -8.41 16.20
C VAL A 235 12.72 -7.59 15.05
N SER A 236 13.89 -7.00 15.30
CA SER A 236 14.58 -6.08 14.40
C SER A 236 15.09 -6.76 13.14
N SER A 237 15.10 -5.99 12.05
CA SER A 237 15.88 -6.29 10.86
C SER A 237 17.41 -6.25 11.11
N GLU A 238 18.19 -6.86 10.22
CA GLU A 238 19.67 -6.86 10.23
C GLU A 238 20.22 -5.52 9.68
N THR A 239 19.74 -4.41 10.24
CA THR A 239 20.04 -3.02 9.85
C THR A 239 21.04 -2.32 10.75
N HIS A 240 21.29 -2.85 11.95
CA HIS A 240 22.27 -2.29 12.88
C HIS A 240 23.67 -2.87 12.64
N PRO A 241 24.74 -2.05 12.64
CA PRO A 241 26.09 -2.47 12.34
C PRO A 241 26.56 -3.71 13.12
N LEU A 242 27.38 -4.52 12.45
CA LEU A 242 28.01 -5.72 12.98
C LEU A 242 29.53 -5.57 12.75
N PRO A 243 30.41 -5.91 13.72
CA PRO A 243 31.85 -5.63 13.59
C PRO A 243 32.55 -6.36 12.45
N TYR A 244 32.00 -7.49 11.98
CA TYR A 244 32.68 -8.43 11.08
C TYR A 244 31.92 -8.73 9.79
N MET A 245 30.77 -8.07 9.56
CA MET A 245 29.94 -8.34 8.38
C MET A 245 29.06 -7.15 8.02
N PRO A 246 28.77 -6.96 6.72
CA PRO A 246 27.82 -5.94 6.28
C PRO A 246 26.40 -6.26 6.77
N THR A 247 25.60 -5.21 6.98
CA THR A 247 24.18 -5.32 7.27
C THR A 247 23.41 -5.88 6.09
N ARG A 248 22.30 -6.56 6.38
CA ARG A 248 21.36 -7.06 5.37
C ARG A 248 20.00 -6.45 5.68
N PRO A 249 19.75 -5.19 5.25
CA PRO A 249 18.56 -4.45 5.65
C PRO A 249 17.25 -5.07 5.15
N PHE A 250 17.31 -6.09 4.30
CA PHE A 250 16.13 -6.86 3.85
C PHE A 250 15.84 -8.10 4.70
N ARG A 251 16.71 -8.47 5.65
CA ARG A 251 16.63 -9.71 6.42
C ARG A 251 16.16 -9.46 7.85
N VAL A 252 15.25 -10.30 8.34
CA VAL A 252 15.03 -10.51 9.77
C VAL A 252 15.49 -11.92 10.14
N ASN A 253 16.40 -11.98 11.11
CA ASN A 253 16.76 -13.22 11.80
C ASN A 253 15.62 -13.52 12.78
N ALA A 254 14.55 -14.16 12.31
CA ALA A 254 13.27 -14.22 12.99
C ALA A 254 13.29 -15.16 14.20
N ALA A 255 12.58 -16.27 14.16
CA ALA A 255 12.37 -17.13 15.33
C ALA A 255 12.29 -18.61 14.93
N ALA A 256 11.95 -19.48 15.89
CA ALA A 256 11.68 -20.89 15.64
C ALA A 256 10.62 -21.06 14.53
N LEU A 257 10.72 -22.13 13.74
CA LEU A 257 9.81 -22.36 12.61
C LEU A 257 8.30 -22.36 12.97
N SER A 258 7.96 -22.71 14.22
CA SER A 258 6.60 -22.75 14.77
C SER A 258 6.10 -21.39 15.25
N THR A 259 6.88 -20.33 15.10
CA THR A 259 6.52 -18.98 15.55
C THR A 259 5.52 -18.36 14.58
N TYR A 260 4.53 -17.64 15.10
CA TYR A 260 3.61 -16.84 14.30
C TYR A 260 4.23 -15.51 13.91
N THR A 261 3.89 -15.01 12.73
CA THR A 261 4.08 -13.63 12.31
C THR A 261 2.75 -13.00 11.90
N LEU A 262 2.67 -11.67 11.96
CA LEU A 262 1.52 -10.90 11.50
C LEU A 262 1.58 -10.64 9.98
N THR A 263 0.45 -10.83 9.30
CA THR A 263 0.27 -10.61 7.86
C THR A 263 -0.90 -9.64 7.59
N PRO A 264 -1.00 -9.10 6.36
CA PRO A 264 -2.06 -8.15 6.01
C PRO A 264 -3.47 -8.65 6.31
N GLY A 265 -4.39 -7.72 6.57
CA GLY A 265 -5.77 -8.05 6.91
C GLY A 265 -5.95 -8.60 8.33
N ASN A 266 -5.03 -8.27 9.24
CA ASN A 266 -5.05 -8.72 10.64
C ASN A 266 -5.09 -10.26 10.73
N ARG A 267 -4.15 -10.95 10.08
CA ARG A 267 -4.03 -12.42 10.06
C ARG A 267 -2.68 -12.85 10.59
N THR A 268 -2.57 -14.09 11.08
CA THR A 268 -1.28 -14.68 11.48
C THR A 268 -0.95 -15.91 10.65
N GLN A 269 0.33 -16.14 10.40
CA GLN A 269 0.84 -17.34 9.73
C GLN A 269 2.06 -17.88 10.48
N TYR A 270 2.28 -19.19 10.42
CA TYR A 270 3.54 -19.75 10.92
C TYR A 270 4.70 -19.35 10.02
N LEU A 271 5.88 -19.13 10.59
CA LEU A 271 7.09 -18.86 9.81
C LEU A 271 7.43 -20.00 8.84
N SER A 272 7.06 -21.25 9.18
CA SER A 272 7.22 -22.43 8.31
C SER A 272 6.29 -22.45 7.09
N GLU A 273 5.21 -21.66 7.09
CA GLU A 273 4.24 -21.59 5.99
C GLU A 273 4.60 -20.50 4.98
N LEU A 274 5.49 -19.58 5.34
CA LEU A 274 5.94 -18.51 4.45
C LEU A 274 6.74 -19.09 3.26
N HIS A 275 6.55 -18.51 2.10
CA HIS A 275 7.26 -18.82 0.87
C HIS A 275 7.58 -17.55 0.07
N CYS A 276 8.33 -17.68 -1.03
CA CYS A 276 8.54 -16.56 -1.94
C CYS A 276 7.19 -16.05 -2.46
N GLY A 277 6.95 -14.74 -2.35
CA GLY A 277 5.68 -14.10 -2.70
C GLY A 277 4.69 -13.98 -1.54
N SER A 278 4.94 -14.58 -0.38
CA SER A 278 4.10 -14.33 0.81
C SER A 278 4.18 -12.85 1.23
N GLU A 279 3.07 -12.32 1.71
CA GLU A 279 2.98 -10.96 2.24
C GLU A 279 3.05 -10.97 3.77
N ILE A 280 3.89 -10.10 4.34
CA ILE A 280 3.99 -9.90 5.79
C ILE A 280 4.00 -8.40 6.10
N LEU A 281 3.86 -8.03 7.36
CA LEU A 281 3.96 -6.63 7.78
C LEU A 281 5.36 -6.29 8.29
N ALA A 282 5.98 -5.29 7.69
CA ALA A 282 7.08 -4.54 8.31
C ALA A 282 6.48 -3.55 9.30
N VAL A 283 6.95 -3.59 10.54
CA VAL A 283 6.40 -2.82 11.65
C VAL A 283 7.49 -1.92 12.21
N SER A 284 7.20 -0.62 12.31
CA SER A 284 8.10 0.35 12.91
C SER A 284 7.83 0.54 14.42
N THR A 285 8.83 1.00 15.17
CA THR A 285 8.70 1.26 16.62
C THR A 285 7.67 2.33 16.99
N ASP A 286 7.22 3.14 16.02
CA ASP A 286 6.13 4.12 16.20
C ASP A 286 4.73 3.55 15.91
N GLY A 287 4.66 2.26 15.56
CA GLY A 287 3.43 1.56 15.21
C GLY A 287 3.04 1.65 13.74
N SER A 288 3.73 2.44 12.92
CA SER A 288 3.49 2.43 11.47
C SER A 288 3.77 1.06 10.87
N VAL A 289 2.87 0.58 10.01
CA VAL A 289 3.06 -0.68 9.29
C VAL A 289 2.95 -0.51 7.79
N ARG A 290 3.64 -1.40 7.07
CA ARG A 290 3.52 -1.53 5.62
C ARG A 290 3.69 -2.98 5.22
N THR A 291 2.99 -3.37 4.16
CA THR A 291 3.14 -4.71 3.58
C THR A 291 4.48 -4.83 2.86
N VAL A 292 5.18 -5.93 3.09
CA VAL A 292 6.42 -6.29 2.40
C VAL A 292 6.32 -7.72 1.87
N ILE A 293 6.94 -7.95 0.71
CA ILE A 293 6.95 -9.26 0.06
C ILE A 293 8.14 -10.07 0.58
N VAL A 294 7.90 -11.34 0.92
CA VAL A 294 8.95 -12.31 1.21
C VAL A 294 9.61 -12.74 -0.09
N GLY A 295 10.91 -12.53 -0.23
CA GLY A 295 11.70 -13.02 -1.37
C GLY A 295 12.26 -14.41 -1.13
N ARG A 296 12.67 -14.73 0.11
CA ARG A 296 13.21 -16.04 0.46
C ARG A 296 13.06 -16.33 1.95
N ILE A 297 12.75 -17.59 2.27
CA ILE A 297 12.88 -18.14 3.61
C ILE A 297 14.15 -18.99 3.70
N LYS A 298 14.95 -18.78 4.75
CA LYS A 298 16.14 -19.59 5.05
C LYS A 298 15.97 -20.27 6.40
N MET A 299 15.94 -21.60 6.40
CA MET A 299 15.91 -22.41 7.62
C MET A 299 17.30 -22.95 7.95
N GLU A 300 17.68 -22.91 9.22
CA GLU A 300 18.92 -23.51 9.73
C GLU A 300 18.82 -23.83 11.23
N SER A 301 19.49 -24.90 11.66
CA SER A 301 19.52 -25.27 13.08
C SER A 301 20.52 -24.41 13.86
N ARG A 302 20.08 -23.80 14.96
CA ARG A 302 20.87 -22.91 15.82
C ARG A 302 20.51 -23.08 17.29
N PRO A 303 21.37 -22.62 18.23
CA PRO A 303 20.99 -22.47 19.62
C PRO A 303 19.78 -21.53 19.76
N MET A 304 18.81 -21.91 20.59
CA MET A 304 17.55 -21.22 20.78
C MET A 304 17.42 -20.66 22.20
N LEU A 305 16.81 -19.49 22.29
CA LEU A 305 16.47 -18.77 23.51
C LEU A 305 14.96 -18.57 23.55
N ARG A 306 14.31 -19.10 24.58
CA ARG A 306 12.93 -18.74 24.93
C ARG A 306 12.94 -17.42 25.68
N ILE A 307 12.09 -16.51 25.23
CA ILE A 307 11.89 -15.17 25.78
C ILE A 307 10.44 -15.08 26.20
N GLU A 308 10.20 -14.90 27.50
CA GLU A 308 8.87 -14.65 28.05
C GLU A 308 8.86 -13.21 28.61
N ALA A 309 7.86 -12.45 28.19
CA ALA A 309 7.68 -11.06 28.58
C ALA A 309 6.24 -10.82 29.05
N ARG A 310 6.03 -9.71 29.76
CA ARG A 310 4.74 -9.35 30.36
C ARG A 310 4.31 -7.96 29.93
N THR A 311 3.05 -7.81 29.54
CA THR A 311 2.41 -6.52 29.30
C THR A 311 2.15 -5.76 30.61
N ALA A 312 1.83 -4.47 30.52
CA ALA A 312 1.37 -3.71 31.69
C ALA A 312 0.07 -4.28 32.32
N SER A 313 -0.78 -4.92 31.52
CA SER A 313 -2.02 -5.58 31.97
C SER A 313 -1.77 -6.95 32.62
N GLY A 314 -0.53 -7.46 32.56
CA GLY A 314 -0.11 -8.72 33.18
C GLY A 314 -0.17 -9.94 32.27
N GLN A 315 -0.62 -9.79 31.01
CA GLN A 315 -0.61 -10.85 30.00
C GLN A 315 0.82 -11.27 29.67
N LEU A 316 1.04 -12.58 29.54
CA LEU A 316 2.32 -13.13 29.11
C LEU A 316 2.39 -13.23 27.59
N VAL A 317 3.54 -12.89 27.05
CA VAL A 317 3.90 -13.00 25.64
C VAL A 317 5.15 -13.87 25.55
N ASP A 318 5.15 -14.86 24.68
CA ASP A 318 6.22 -15.85 24.55
C ASP A 318 6.76 -15.89 23.12
N MET A 319 8.06 -16.08 22.97
CA MET A 319 8.71 -16.34 21.68
C MET A 319 9.95 -17.22 21.90
N VAL A 320 10.22 -18.13 20.97
CA VAL A 320 11.49 -18.87 20.89
C VAL A 320 12.33 -18.33 19.74
N GLY A 321 13.33 -17.52 20.06
CA GLY A 321 14.26 -16.90 19.12
C GLY A 321 15.61 -17.61 19.06
N GLN A 322 16.49 -17.19 18.15
CA GLN A 322 17.87 -17.67 18.16
C GLN A 322 18.67 -16.98 19.27
N ASP A 323 19.43 -17.77 20.02
CA ASP A 323 20.41 -17.31 20.99
C ASP A 323 21.70 -16.85 20.30
N ASP A 324 21.69 -15.65 19.73
CA ASP A 324 22.85 -15.07 19.02
C ASP A 324 22.84 -13.54 19.10
N TRP A 325 24.03 -12.94 19.14
CA TRP A 325 24.26 -11.53 19.39
C TRP A 325 23.78 -10.62 18.25
N HIS A 326 23.65 -11.16 17.03
CA HIS A 326 23.14 -10.41 15.89
C HIS A 326 21.62 -10.46 15.73
N VAL A 327 20.91 -11.18 16.61
CA VAL A 327 19.44 -11.19 16.69
C VAL A 327 19.01 -10.20 17.75
N ARG A 328 18.04 -9.35 17.41
CA ARG A 328 17.73 -8.15 18.18
C ARG A 328 16.23 -7.91 18.28
N ALA A 329 15.77 -7.43 19.41
CA ALA A 329 14.43 -6.88 19.58
C ALA A 329 14.50 -5.35 19.56
N LEU A 330 13.42 -4.72 19.13
CA LEU A 330 13.23 -3.28 19.23
C LEU A 330 12.43 -2.96 20.49
N GLY A 331 12.81 -1.88 21.17
CA GLY A 331 12.16 -1.39 22.38
C GLY A 331 11.70 0.07 22.24
N PRO A 332 11.08 0.62 23.30
CA PRO A 332 10.55 1.98 23.30
C PRO A 332 11.59 3.02 22.88
N GLY A 333 11.17 4.02 22.10
CA GLY A 333 12.05 5.09 21.61
C GLY A 333 13.10 4.63 20.60
N GLY A 334 12.93 3.45 19.97
CA GLY A 334 13.86 2.91 18.99
C GLY A 334 15.10 2.23 19.59
N SER A 335 15.07 1.91 20.89
CA SER A 335 16.16 1.18 21.54
C SER A 335 16.32 -0.22 20.93
N VAL A 336 17.55 -0.70 20.84
CA VAL A 336 17.88 -1.97 20.19
C VAL A 336 18.49 -2.90 21.24
N HIS A 337 17.94 -4.10 21.37
CA HIS A 337 18.33 -5.07 22.39
C HIS A 337 18.81 -6.35 21.76
N ASN A 338 20.10 -6.69 21.92
CA ASN A 338 20.64 -7.97 21.44
C ASN A 338 20.10 -9.10 22.32
N PHE A 339 19.69 -10.22 21.71
CA PHE A 339 19.09 -11.34 22.45
C PHE A 339 20.03 -11.92 23.51
N THR A 340 21.33 -11.99 23.21
CA THR A 340 22.36 -12.47 24.15
C THR A 340 22.60 -11.53 25.33
N GLU A 341 22.14 -10.28 25.25
CA GLU A 341 22.33 -9.27 26.29
C GLU A 341 21.04 -8.98 27.08
N LEU A 342 19.90 -9.55 26.65
CA LEU A 342 18.62 -9.43 27.33
C LEU A 342 18.72 -9.95 28.77
N ARG A 343 18.00 -9.26 29.66
CA ARG A 343 17.89 -9.58 31.08
C ARG A 343 16.45 -9.42 31.53
N LYS A 344 16.12 -10.08 32.63
CA LYS A 344 14.87 -9.84 33.34
C LYS A 344 14.75 -8.36 33.70
N GLY A 345 13.62 -7.75 33.41
CA GLY A 345 13.35 -6.32 33.60
C GLY A 345 13.65 -5.43 32.40
N ASP A 346 14.34 -5.95 31.36
CA ASP A 346 14.48 -5.21 30.11
C ASP A 346 13.12 -5.05 29.43
N VAL A 347 12.96 -3.98 28.66
CA VAL A 347 11.68 -3.63 28.03
C VAL A 347 11.84 -3.56 26.51
N ILE A 348 11.07 -4.38 25.82
CA ILE A 348 10.98 -4.42 24.35
C ILE A 348 9.56 -4.01 23.91
N LEU A 349 9.34 -3.83 22.61
CA LEU A 349 8.01 -3.56 22.05
C LEU A 349 7.37 -4.86 21.58
N GLY A 350 6.05 -4.88 21.65
CA GLY A 350 5.24 -5.94 21.07
C GLY A 350 3.81 -5.48 20.83
N HIS A 351 2.96 -6.43 20.45
CA HIS A 351 1.55 -6.21 20.16
C HIS A 351 0.76 -7.41 20.68
N THR A 352 -0.25 -7.16 21.50
CA THR A 352 -1.21 -8.19 21.92
C THR A 352 -2.50 -8.07 21.15
N MET A 353 -3.10 -9.23 20.86
CA MET A 353 -4.34 -9.35 20.12
C MET A 353 -5.47 -9.68 21.08
N THR A 354 -6.64 -9.06 20.89
CA THR A 354 -7.83 -9.32 21.71
C THR A 354 -8.57 -10.59 21.30
N ASP A 355 -8.52 -10.95 20.02
CA ASP A 355 -9.23 -12.11 19.47
C ASP A 355 -8.31 -13.33 19.35
N GLN A 356 -8.85 -14.51 19.64
CA GLN A 356 -8.15 -15.78 19.41
C GLN A 356 -8.10 -16.12 17.92
N ARG A 357 -7.17 -16.99 17.50
CA ARG A 357 -6.97 -17.33 16.09
C ARG A 357 -7.26 -18.79 15.78
N HIS A 358 -8.00 -19.05 14.70
CA HIS A 358 -8.13 -20.37 14.09
C HIS A 358 -7.62 -20.30 12.66
N VAL A 359 -6.58 -21.07 12.35
CA VAL A 359 -5.86 -21.03 11.06
C VAL A 359 -5.53 -19.60 10.59
N GLY A 360 -5.14 -18.74 11.54
CA GLY A 360 -4.76 -17.34 11.28
C GLY A 360 -5.91 -16.31 11.31
N TYR A 361 -7.18 -16.74 11.33
CA TYR A 361 -8.35 -15.85 11.36
C TYR A 361 -8.75 -15.47 12.78
N ALA A 362 -9.06 -14.19 13.01
CA ALA A 362 -9.66 -13.72 14.26
C ALA A 362 -11.03 -14.37 14.47
N ILE A 363 -11.20 -15.09 15.58
CA ILE A 363 -12.47 -15.68 15.97
C ILE A 363 -12.72 -15.49 17.46
N ARG A 364 -14.01 -15.52 17.84
CA ARG A 364 -14.45 -15.51 19.24
C ARG A 364 -14.80 -16.93 19.69
N GLU A 365 -13.80 -17.80 19.75
CA GLU A 365 -13.91 -19.18 20.25
C GLU A 365 -12.97 -19.36 21.45
N PHE A 366 -13.15 -20.44 22.21
CA PHE A 366 -12.19 -20.90 23.21
C PHE A 366 -11.14 -21.81 22.56
N LEU A 367 -9.88 -21.43 22.67
CA LEU A 367 -8.69 -22.14 22.19
C LEU A 367 -7.60 -22.05 23.26
N HIS A 368 -6.91 -23.16 23.45
CA HIS A 368 -5.85 -23.34 24.44
C HIS A 368 -4.64 -23.98 23.77
N GLU A 369 -3.52 -23.27 23.76
CA GLU A 369 -2.21 -23.72 23.25
C GLU A 369 -1.25 -23.81 24.46
N GLN A 370 -0.38 -24.82 24.47
CA GLN A 370 0.57 -25.08 25.56
C GLN A 370 2.01 -25.13 25.04
#